data_AF-A0A952M6Z1-F1
#
_entry.id   AF-A0A952M6Z1-F1
#
_cell.length_a   1.000
_cell.length_b   1.000
_cell.length_c   1.000
_cell.angle_alpha   90.00
_cell.angle_beta   90.00
_cell.angle_gamma   90.00
#
_symmetry.space_group_name_H-M   'P 1'
#
loop_
_entity.id
_entity.type
_entity.pdbx_description
1 polymer ?
#
loop_
_entity_poly.entity_id
_entity_poly.type
_entity_poly.pdbx_seq_one_letter_code
_entity_poly.pdbx_strand_id
1 'polypeptide(L)'
;MRTVNVVVSILLLISVVAVGQNNDKLAPQGFDVPRNGITKGKIDTISYPSKTVGVNRRALVYTPPGYSKSKKYPVLYLLHGIGGDMKEWLKNGAAQVILDNLYADKKAEPMIIVMPNGRPFPAEPPVSGTPRVTIHARI
;
A
#
# COMPACT_ATOMS: atom_id res chain seq x y z
N MET A 1 11.67 38.84 -40.06
CA MET A 1 12.06 38.14 -38.81
C MET A 1 10.95 38.05 -37.75
N ARG A 2 9.91 38.90 -37.73
CA ARG A 2 8.86 38.85 -36.69
C ARG A 2 7.76 37.80 -36.91
N THR A 3 7.49 37.42 -38.16
CA THR A 3 6.43 36.46 -38.53
C THR A 3 6.81 34.99 -38.35
N VAL A 4 8.10 34.65 -38.50
CA VAL A 4 8.61 33.28 -38.31
C VAL A 4 8.46 32.83 -36.85
N ASN A 5 8.67 33.74 -35.90
CA ASN A 5 8.58 33.42 -34.47
C ASN A 5 7.15 33.14 -34.01
N VAL A 6 6.13 33.78 -34.62
CA VAL A 6 4.72 33.55 -34.26
C VAL A 6 4.25 32.16 -34.70
N VAL A 7 4.69 31.70 -35.89
CA VAL A 7 4.33 30.37 -36.42
C VAL A 7 4.98 29.26 -35.59
N VAL A 8 6.24 29.44 -35.17
CA VAL A 8 6.94 28.48 -34.28
C VAL A 8 6.29 28.41 -32.90
N SER A 9 5.81 29.53 -32.34
CA SER A 9 5.09 29.53 -31.06
C SER A 9 3.72 28.83 -31.13
N ILE A 10 2.99 28.97 -32.25
CA ILE A 10 1.70 28.28 -32.44
C ILE A 10 1.91 26.76 -32.63
N LEU A 11 2.96 26.34 -33.34
CA LEU A 11 3.32 24.93 -33.49
C LEU A 11 3.75 24.28 -32.16
N LEU A 12 4.44 25.01 -31.27
CA LEU A 12 4.81 24.51 -29.94
C LEU A 12 3.58 24.33 -29.01
N LEU A 13 2.56 25.18 -29.15
CA LEU A 13 1.33 25.10 -28.37
C LEU A 13 0.45 23.90 -28.74
N ILE A 14 0.57 23.36 -29.95
CA ILE A 14 -0.21 22.20 -30.42
C ILE A 14 0.43 20.86 -29.97
N SER A 15 1.73 20.83 -29.66
CA SER A 15 2.42 19.61 -29.23
C SER A 15 2.18 19.17 -27.78
N VAL A 16 1.48 19.96 -26.96
CA VAL A 16 1.06 19.54 -25.61
C VAL A 16 -0.35 18.94 -25.67
N VAL A 17 -0.55 17.97 -26.55
CA VAL A 17 -1.67 17.05 -26.39
C VAL A 17 -1.23 16.08 -25.31
N ALA A 18 -1.80 16.21 -24.12
CA ALA A 18 -1.58 15.29 -23.02
C ALA A 18 -1.86 13.87 -23.51
N VAL A 19 -0.80 13.08 -23.71
CA VAL A 19 -0.93 11.65 -23.94
C VAL A 19 -1.33 11.06 -22.58
N GLY A 20 -2.65 10.97 -22.34
CA GLY A 20 -3.19 10.24 -21.21
C GLY A 20 -2.85 8.74 -21.31
N GLN A 21 -2.87 8.03 -20.19
CA GLN A 21 -2.63 6.59 -20.19
C GLN A 21 -3.64 5.90 -21.12
N ASN A 22 -3.13 5.34 -22.22
CA ASN A 22 -3.96 4.66 -23.20
C ASN A 22 -4.23 3.23 -22.71
N ASN A 23 -5.52 2.89 -22.59
CA ASN A 23 -6.09 1.57 -22.30
C ASN A 23 -5.84 1.02 -20.89
N ASP A 24 -6.53 1.58 -19.91
CA ASP A 24 -6.70 0.93 -18.61
C ASP A 24 -7.50 -0.36 -18.81
N LYS A 25 -6.82 -1.50 -18.79
CA LYS A 25 -7.47 -2.77 -18.50
C LYS A 25 -8.03 -2.65 -17.09
N LEU A 26 -9.32 -2.37 -16.98
CA LEU A 26 -9.99 -2.26 -15.69
C LEU A 26 -9.73 -3.50 -14.84
N ALA A 27 -9.63 -3.31 -13.53
CA ALA A 27 -9.59 -4.42 -12.60
C ALA A 27 -10.82 -5.33 -12.85
N PRO A 28 -10.65 -6.66 -12.89
CA PRO A 28 -11.78 -7.56 -13.11
C PRO A 28 -12.88 -7.35 -12.07
N GLN A 29 -14.14 -7.50 -12.47
CA GLN A 29 -15.26 -7.41 -11.53
C GLN A 29 -15.07 -8.36 -10.34
N GLY A 30 -15.24 -7.83 -9.12
CA GLY A 30 -15.12 -8.60 -7.88
C GLY A 30 -13.70 -8.92 -7.43
N PHE A 31 -12.67 -8.25 -7.97
CA PHE A 31 -11.27 -8.42 -7.54
C PHE A 31 -11.05 -8.12 -6.05
N ASP A 32 -11.85 -7.22 -5.50
CA ASP A 32 -11.83 -6.70 -4.13
C ASP A 32 -12.93 -7.30 -3.22
N VAL A 33 -13.69 -8.27 -3.72
CA VAL A 33 -14.76 -8.95 -2.97
C VAL A 33 -14.20 -10.18 -2.25
N PRO A 34 -14.49 -10.37 -0.94
CA PRO A 34 -14.06 -11.56 -0.21
C PRO A 34 -14.60 -12.84 -0.83
N ARG A 35 -13.71 -13.81 -1.09
CA ARG A 35 -14.08 -15.14 -1.57
C ARG A 35 -14.19 -16.13 -0.41
N ASN A 36 -15.11 -17.09 -0.54
CA ASN A 36 -15.26 -18.21 0.39
C ASN A 36 -14.32 -19.37 0.00
N GLY A 37 -13.91 -20.18 0.97
CA GLY A 37 -13.13 -21.40 0.72
C GLY A 37 -11.64 -21.18 0.38
N ILE A 38 -11.14 -19.95 0.40
CA ILE A 38 -9.71 -19.65 0.24
C ILE A 38 -9.02 -19.46 1.59
N THR A 39 -7.74 -19.84 1.68
CA THR A 39 -6.91 -19.53 2.85
C THR A 39 -6.56 -18.05 2.85
N LYS A 40 -6.76 -17.38 3.98
CA LYS A 40 -6.55 -15.94 4.13
C LYS A 40 -5.26 -15.65 4.88
N GLY A 41 -4.65 -14.51 4.57
CA GLY A 41 -3.54 -13.99 5.35
C GLY A 41 -3.99 -13.50 6.71
N LYS A 42 -3.02 -13.05 7.51
CA LYS A 42 -3.27 -12.52 8.86
C LYS A 42 -2.80 -11.08 8.95
N ILE A 43 -3.58 -10.24 9.60
CA ILE A 43 -3.18 -8.87 9.93
C ILE A 43 -2.86 -8.81 11.42
N ASP A 44 -1.69 -8.28 11.74
CA ASP A 44 -1.26 -7.96 13.10
C ASP A 44 -0.89 -6.46 13.19
N THR A 45 -1.01 -5.89 14.38
CA THR A 45 -0.48 -4.55 14.67
C THR A 45 0.85 -4.68 15.39
N ILE A 46 1.87 -4.01 14.88
CA ILE A 46 3.18 -3.91 15.53
C ILE A 46 3.38 -2.51 16.12
N SER A 47 4.20 -2.43 17.16
CA SER A 47 4.69 -1.18 17.75
C SER A 47 6.21 -1.16 17.68
N TYR A 48 6.80 -0.04 17.27
CA TYR A 48 8.25 0.12 17.12
C TYR A 48 8.71 1.50 17.57
N PRO A 49 9.88 1.61 18.25
CA PRO A 49 10.44 2.91 18.62
C PRO A 49 10.93 3.65 17.38
N SER A 50 10.53 4.91 17.21
CA SER A 50 11.05 5.77 16.14
C SER A 50 11.97 6.84 16.71
N LYS A 51 13.25 6.78 16.34
CA LYS A 51 14.24 7.79 16.74
C LYS A 51 13.93 9.16 16.14
N THR A 52 13.46 9.20 14.89
CA THR A 52 13.20 10.45 14.16
C THR A 52 12.09 11.29 14.77
N VAL A 53 11.00 10.65 15.23
CA VAL A 53 9.87 11.37 15.85
C VAL A 53 9.84 11.28 17.37
N GLY A 54 10.79 10.57 17.98
CA GLY A 54 10.93 10.46 19.43
C GLY A 54 9.83 9.67 20.15
N VAL A 55 8.96 8.95 19.43
CA VAL A 55 7.84 8.20 20.00
C VAL A 55 7.74 6.77 19.44
N ASN A 56 7.04 5.90 20.16
CA ASN A 56 6.64 4.60 19.62
C ASN A 56 5.57 4.80 18.54
N ARG A 57 5.83 4.26 17.35
CA ARG A 57 4.90 4.26 16.22
C ARG A 57 4.27 2.89 16.06
N ARG A 58 3.14 2.85 15.35
CA ARG A 58 2.48 1.60 14.97
C ARG A 58 2.47 1.40 13.46
N ALA A 59 2.36 0.15 13.06
CA ALA A 59 2.08 -0.25 11.69
C ALA A 59 1.20 -1.49 11.71
N LEU A 60 0.37 -1.63 10.67
CA LEU A 60 -0.28 -2.89 10.38
C LEU A 60 0.65 -3.75 9.51
N VAL A 61 0.71 -5.04 9.81
CA VAL A 61 1.48 -6.01 9.06
C VAL A 61 0.55 -7.12 8.60
N TYR A 62 0.47 -7.32 7.29
CA TYR A 62 -0.18 -8.49 6.70
C TYR A 62 0.87 -9.56 6.42
N THR A 63 0.61 -10.79 6.87
CA THR A 63 1.37 -11.98 6.50
C THR A 63 0.56 -12.87 5.57
N PRO A 64 1.18 -13.44 4.52
CA PRO A 64 0.45 -14.19 3.51
C PRO A 64 -0.05 -15.54 4.07
N PRO A 65 -1.04 -16.16 3.41
CA PRO A 65 -1.48 -17.52 3.74
C PRO A 65 -0.29 -18.48 3.85
N GLY A 66 -0.24 -19.29 4.91
CA GLY A 66 0.86 -20.22 5.16
C GLY A 66 2.19 -19.56 5.57
N TYR A 67 2.16 -18.33 6.08
CA TYR A 67 3.35 -17.67 6.64
C TYR A 67 4.08 -18.55 7.66
N SER A 68 5.40 -18.68 7.48
CA SER A 68 6.29 -19.36 8.40
C SER A 68 7.49 -18.48 8.76
N LYS A 69 7.85 -18.45 10.04
CA LYS A 69 9.05 -17.74 10.52
C LYS A 69 10.37 -18.32 9.97
N SER A 70 10.37 -19.55 9.47
CA SER A 70 11.56 -20.19 8.90
C SER A 70 11.81 -19.82 7.43
N LYS A 71 10.86 -19.16 6.77
CA LYS A 71 10.95 -18.75 5.37
C LYS A 71 11.19 -17.24 5.25
N LYS A 72 11.98 -16.84 4.25
CA LYS A 72 12.13 -15.42 3.86
C LYS A 72 11.05 -15.05 2.84
N TYR A 73 10.53 -13.83 2.96
CA TYR A 73 9.51 -13.28 2.06
C TYR A 73 9.96 -11.90 1.60
N PRO A 74 9.63 -11.50 0.36
CA PRO A 74 9.70 -10.09 -0.03
C PRO A 74 8.78 -9.24 0.85
N VAL A 75 9.10 -7.96 0.97
CA VAL A 75 8.34 -7.00 1.78
C VAL A 75 7.85 -5.84 0.91
N LEU A 76 6.55 -5.57 0.95
CA LEU A 76 5.97 -4.37 0.35
C LEU A 76 5.58 -3.38 1.45
N TYR A 77 6.12 -2.16 1.37
CA TYR A 77 5.67 -1.04 2.19
C TYR A 77 4.55 -0.30 1.45
N LEU A 78 3.33 -0.37 1.98
CA LEU A 78 2.14 0.17 1.36
C LEU A 78 1.68 1.43 2.09
N LEU A 79 2.00 2.59 1.50
CA LEU A 79 1.80 3.91 2.09
C LEU A 79 0.43 4.49 1.71
N HIS A 80 -0.21 5.18 2.65
CA HIS A 80 -1.48 5.87 2.42
C HIS A 80 -1.25 7.28 1.84
N GLY A 81 -2.31 7.87 1.28
CA GLY A 81 -2.32 9.26 0.82
C GLY A 81 -2.50 10.30 1.93
N ILE A 82 -2.61 11.57 1.56
CA ILE A 82 -2.92 12.66 2.50
C ILE A 82 -4.26 12.38 3.18
N GLY A 83 -4.35 12.60 4.50
CA GLY A 83 -5.59 12.37 5.24
C GLY A 83 -5.80 10.92 5.71
N GLY A 84 -5.00 9.96 5.23
CA GLY A 84 -5.03 8.57 5.69
C GLY A 84 -4.20 8.30 6.96
N ASP A 85 -4.27 7.04 7.43
CA ASP A 85 -3.45 6.45 8.48
C ASP A 85 -3.10 4.98 8.13
N MET A 86 -2.51 4.22 9.06
CA MET A 86 -2.12 2.81 8.82
C MET A 86 -3.29 1.89 8.41
N LYS A 87 -4.55 2.27 8.68
CA LYS A 87 -5.76 1.49 8.37
C LYS A 87 -6.37 1.84 7.01
N GLU A 88 -5.88 2.86 6.32
CA GLU A 88 -6.48 3.37 5.08
C GLU A 88 -6.66 2.28 4.03
N TRP A 89 -5.61 1.49 3.79
CA TRP A 89 -5.62 0.40 2.82
C TRP A 89 -6.54 -0.77 3.17
N LEU A 90 -6.89 -0.93 4.46
CA LEU A 90 -7.86 -1.93 4.88
C LEU A 90 -9.30 -1.44 4.73
N LYS A 91 -9.54 -0.16 5.04
CA LYS A 91 -10.88 0.46 5.05
C LYS A 91 -11.36 0.79 3.64
N ASN A 92 -10.50 1.43 2.86
CA ASN A 92 -10.88 2.04 1.58
C ASN A 92 -10.19 1.37 0.38
N GLY A 93 -9.11 0.61 0.62
CA GLY A 93 -8.35 -0.07 -0.43
C GLY A 93 -8.62 -1.57 -0.57
N ALA A 94 -9.33 -2.20 0.38
CA ALA A 94 -9.56 -3.65 0.44
C ALA A 94 -8.28 -4.52 0.23
N ALA A 95 -7.10 -4.00 0.61
CA ALA A 95 -5.82 -4.56 0.22
C ALA A 95 -5.66 -6.03 0.63
N GLN A 96 -6.12 -6.39 1.83
CA GLN A 96 -6.11 -7.75 2.35
C GLN A 96 -6.92 -8.73 1.50
N VAL A 97 -8.07 -8.28 0.98
CA VAL A 97 -8.95 -9.12 0.15
C VAL A 97 -8.33 -9.32 -1.23
N ILE A 98 -7.81 -8.25 -1.82
CA ILE A 98 -7.15 -8.29 -3.12
C ILE A 98 -5.95 -9.24 -3.05
N LEU A 99 -5.13 -9.14 -2.01
CA LEU A 99 -3.97 -10.01 -1.81
C LEU A 99 -4.37 -11.47 -1.59
N ASP A 100 -5.34 -11.74 -0.72
CA ASP A 100 -5.86 -13.10 -0.50
C ASP A 100 -6.35 -13.73 -1.83
N ASN A 101 -7.09 -12.96 -2.63
CA ASN A 101 -7.58 -13.38 -3.94
C ASN A 101 -6.42 -13.64 -4.92
N LEU A 102 -5.42 -12.76 -4.97
CA LEU A 102 -4.24 -12.94 -5.83
C LEU A 102 -3.41 -14.15 -5.43
N TYR A 103 -3.28 -14.45 -4.14
CA TYR A 103 -2.56 -15.64 -3.66
C TYR A 103 -3.32 -16.93 -3.95
N ALA A 104 -4.64 -16.94 -3.77
CA ALA A 104 -5.48 -18.07 -4.15
C ALA A 104 -5.37 -18.37 -5.66
N ASP A 105 -5.31 -17.33 -6.50
CA ASP A 105 -5.13 -17.43 -7.94
C ASP A 105 -3.67 -17.66 -8.37
N LYS A 106 -2.70 -17.68 -7.45
CA LYS A 106 -1.26 -17.76 -7.71
C LYS A 106 -0.73 -16.66 -8.66
N LYS A 107 -1.34 -15.48 -8.60
CA LYS A 107 -1.00 -14.30 -9.44
C LYS A 107 -0.05 -13.33 -8.76
N ALA A 108 0.24 -13.51 -7.48
CA ALA A 108 1.22 -12.74 -6.73
C ALA A 108 2.15 -13.68 -5.95
N GLU A 109 3.42 -13.31 -5.85
CA GLU A 109 4.36 -13.97 -4.94
C GLU A 109 3.93 -13.68 -3.49
N PRO A 110 3.88 -14.67 -2.58
CA PRO A 110 3.59 -14.43 -1.17
C PRO A 110 4.54 -13.41 -0.54
N MET A 111 4.01 -12.29 -0.03
CA MET A 111 4.81 -11.20 0.55
C MET A 111 4.29 -10.80 1.94
N ILE A 112 5.18 -10.23 2.75
CA ILE A 112 4.78 -9.47 3.94
C ILE A 112 4.43 -8.05 3.49
N ILE A 113 3.29 -7.53 3.92
CA ILE A 113 2.91 -6.14 3.63
C ILE A 113 2.96 -5.34 4.92
N VAL A 114 3.66 -4.22 4.89
CA VAL A 114 3.74 -3.28 6.02
C VAL A 114 2.99 -2.01 5.63
N MET A 115 1.97 -1.67 6.41
CA MET A 115 1.15 -0.47 6.27
C MET A 115 1.42 0.45 7.46
N PRO A 116 2.46 1.31 7.39
CA PRO A 116 2.76 2.26 8.45
C PRO A 116 1.82 3.48 8.38
N ASN A 117 1.73 4.21 9.49
CA ASN A 117 1.28 5.60 9.42
C ASN A 117 2.44 6.45 8.88
N GLY A 118 2.22 7.17 7.78
CA GLY A 118 3.22 8.02 7.13
C GLY A 118 3.36 9.42 7.72
N ARG A 119 2.50 9.83 8.66
CA ARG A 119 2.52 11.19 9.21
C ARG A 119 3.65 11.39 10.22
N PRO A 120 4.42 12.49 10.18
CA PRO A 120 5.56 12.69 11.06
C PRO A 120 5.19 13.14 12.49
N PHE A 121 3.90 13.24 12.85
CA PHE A 121 3.47 13.74 14.15
C PHE A 121 3.09 12.62 15.14
N PRO A 122 3.18 12.83 16.46
CA PRO A 122 2.88 11.83 17.51
C PRO A 122 1.41 11.38 17.65
N ALA A 123 0.55 11.64 16.66
CA ALA A 123 -0.91 11.63 16.82
C ALA A 123 -1.55 10.23 16.75
N GLU A 124 -1.12 9.29 17.60
CA GLU A 124 -1.87 8.03 17.80
C GLU A 124 -2.16 7.78 19.28
N PRO A 125 -3.45 7.82 19.71
CA PRO A 125 -3.83 7.40 21.06
C PRO A 125 -3.47 5.92 21.29
N PRO A 126 -3.06 5.55 22.53
CA PRO A 126 -2.83 4.16 22.89
C PRO A 126 -4.13 3.35 22.72
N VAL A 127 -4.04 2.19 22.04
CA VAL A 127 -5.15 1.25 21.92
C VAL A 127 -5.01 0.23 23.04
N SER A 128 -6.00 0.19 23.94
CA SER A 128 -6.12 -0.84 24.95
C SER A 128 -6.44 -2.20 24.31
N GLY A 129 -5.62 -3.22 24.56
CA GLY A 129 -6.09 -4.61 24.57
C GLY A 129 -5.81 -5.54 23.38
N THR A 130 -4.88 -5.25 22.46
CA THR A 130 -4.49 -6.24 21.42
C THR A 130 -3.19 -6.98 21.77
N PRO A 131 -3.12 -8.32 21.61
CA PRO A 131 -1.92 -9.09 21.91
C PRO A 131 -0.75 -8.69 21.01
N ARG A 132 0.41 -8.46 21.62
CA ARG A 132 1.64 -7.97 20.97
C ARG A 132 2.32 -9.11 20.22
N VAL A 133 2.45 -8.99 18.90
CA VAL A 133 3.44 -9.76 18.14
C VAL A 133 4.63 -8.83 17.87
N THR A 134 5.75 -9.06 18.55
CA THR A 134 6.99 -8.30 18.29
C THR A 134 7.66 -8.87 17.04
N ILE A 135 7.50 -8.18 15.90
CA ILE A 135 8.31 -8.42 14.71
C ILE A 135 9.52 -7.50 14.80
N HIS A 136 10.71 -8.10 14.97
CA HIS A 136 11.98 -7.36 14.96
C HIS A 136 12.34 -6.98 13.51
N ALA A 137 11.72 -5.93 12.98
CA ALA A 137 12.18 -5.29 11.75
C ALA A 137 13.30 -4.30 12.13
N ARG A 138 14.53 -4.55 11.67
CA ARG A 138 15.57 -3.52 11.65
C ARG A 138 15.34 -2.66 10.41
N ILE A 139 14.96 -1.41 10.63
CA ILE A 139 15.02 -0.31 9.66
C ILE A 139 16.21 0.56 10.00
#